data_AF-A0A4V3HR09-F1
#
_entry.id   AF-A0A4V3HR09-F1
#
_cell.length_a   1.000
_cell.length_b   1.000
_cell.length_c   1.000
_cell.angle_alpha   90.00
_cell.angle_beta   90.00
_cell.angle_gamma   90.00
#
_symmetry.space_group_name_H-M   'P 1'
#
loop_
_entity.id
_entity.type
_entity.pdbx_description
1 polymer ?
#
loop_
_entity_poly.entity_id
_entity_poly.type
_entity_poly.pdbx_seq_one_letter_code
_entity_poly.pdbx_strand_id
1 'polypeptide(L)'
;METMSSSSELSDAFSPESDTTSSASFQTAFQSPHGIAAMHPLAASSYATARELPRVLKNHCQIYLEEHLYSGALGLLNSLLTAGFSRQTVTGKPVHVPPSTHLALLNTLLIHPSHTTRAAGSDRLEIGSQVLDYLRNLLAIAGPISAPFKDAFQFHGSRYARGIRQIEDDDDIDGDQINNKLTGDDAIWNRAQDFWAVVGWAFNCSRLHPHRWRYWKIWLEYMLDVLEADLEVRKRNDGESSPRSNVPKWADVRESIVVMYIRQTAGSSRHASKTILHSIFADGDAPSLAKFPEIFNKETKGLPSEDKKRKRLATLDIDKDQFGDYFDDDFVDSGPSDGEYPGTPGTPRTPSRKAGDIVTIETAESIPLRIRLMGLLADVAICLPTEFKEHHDYTSEVCGLLKQQPLTFFQHFVSDMGAHLNGHFERDMLATLLDTLLPSDYVDPREVVPDSSSLVVNADVLAKCYLPHHANNVDPEDNARLALILENLIQKLSVKDIRVSRLELMTAAEKGIEARQARAKVRRAYRKSKKSQQKALYTRDDHAKEMMNLAGERILLYIDAMGAEPEDDPDREMTD
;
A
#
# COMPACT_ATOMS: atom_id res chain seq x y z
N MET A 1 -11.42 -27.75 -85.15
CA MET A 1 -12.15 -28.87 -84.52
C MET A 1 -11.11 -29.63 -83.72
N GLU A 2 -11.19 -29.48 -82.41
CA GLU A 2 -10.05 -29.39 -81.49
C GLU A 2 -9.41 -30.75 -81.17
N THR A 3 -8.12 -30.80 -81.53
CA THR A 3 -6.91 -31.53 -81.07
C THR A 3 -7.02 -32.36 -79.78
N MET A 4 -6.63 -33.66 -79.71
CA MET A 4 -5.35 -34.38 -79.95
C MET A 4 -4.43 -34.53 -78.71
N SER A 5 -4.05 -35.80 -78.42
CA SER A 5 -2.75 -36.35 -77.92
C SER A 5 -2.05 -35.72 -76.70
N SER A 6 -1.17 -36.35 -75.93
CA SER A 6 -0.71 -37.72 -75.60
C SER A 6 0.52 -37.51 -74.68
N SER A 7 0.82 -38.47 -73.80
CA SER A 7 2.18 -38.78 -73.29
C SER A 7 2.84 -37.92 -72.18
N SER A 8 3.11 -38.60 -71.06
CA SER A 8 4.43 -38.87 -70.44
C SER A 8 5.42 -37.76 -70.00
N GLU A 9 5.92 -37.97 -68.77
CA GLU A 9 7.29 -37.74 -68.26
C GLU A 9 7.71 -36.39 -67.62
N LEU A 10 7.82 -36.45 -66.28
CA LEU A 10 8.93 -36.04 -65.38
C LEU A 10 9.88 -34.91 -65.79
N SER A 11 9.94 -33.87 -64.93
CA SER A 11 11.16 -33.13 -64.59
C SER A 11 11.00 -32.33 -63.27
N ASP A 12 11.79 -32.71 -62.25
CA ASP A 12 12.59 -31.93 -61.28
C ASP A 12 12.23 -30.45 -60.95
N ALA A 13 12.40 -29.91 -59.73
CA ALA A 13 12.81 -30.41 -58.41
C ALA A 13 12.76 -29.25 -57.36
N PHE A 14 12.79 -29.61 -56.05
CA PHE A 14 13.05 -28.82 -54.82
C PHE A 14 11.97 -27.82 -54.34
N SER A 15 11.47 -27.77 -53.11
CA SER A 15 11.70 -28.48 -51.82
C SER A 15 10.49 -28.22 -50.87
N PRO A 16 10.30 -29.01 -49.79
CA PRO A 16 9.04 -29.11 -49.04
C PRO A 16 8.99 -28.27 -47.75
N GLU A 17 7.81 -27.74 -47.43
CA GLU A 17 7.45 -27.29 -46.07
C GLU A 17 7.01 -28.50 -45.24
N SER A 18 7.67 -28.69 -44.10
CA SER A 18 7.50 -29.81 -43.19
C SER A 18 6.52 -29.52 -42.06
N ASP A 19 5.69 -30.53 -41.78
CA ASP A 19 4.91 -30.73 -40.56
C ASP A 19 5.70 -30.43 -39.28
N THR A 20 5.10 -29.69 -38.34
CA THR A 20 5.21 -30.04 -36.91
C THR A 20 3.97 -29.56 -36.14
N THR A 21 3.17 -30.54 -35.76
CA THR A 21 2.20 -30.52 -34.66
C THR A 21 2.83 -30.03 -33.35
N SER A 22 2.26 -28.99 -32.73
CA SER A 22 2.64 -28.56 -31.38
C SER A 22 1.86 -29.34 -30.32
N SER A 23 2.57 -30.23 -29.62
CA SER A 23 2.14 -30.83 -28.35
C SER A 23 2.45 -29.87 -27.21
N ALA A 24 1.42 -29.35 -26.56
CA ALA A 24 1.54 -28.76 -25.23
C ALA A 24 0.34 -29.18 -24.38
N SER A 25 0.33 -30.46 -24.01
CA SER A 25 -0.51 -30.98 -22.93
C SER A 25 0.32 -31.93 -22.08
N PHE A 26 0.20 -31.76 -20.76
CA PHE A 26 0.83 -32.51 -19.67
C PHE A 26 2.27 -32.19 -19.32
N GLN A 27 2.44 -31.41 -18.24
CA GLN A 27 3.45 -31.68 -17.22
C GLN A 27 2.99 -31.16 -15.86
N THR A 28 2.63 -32.10 -14.99
CA THR A 28 2.50 -31.94 -13.54
C THR A 28 3.86 -32.25 -12.92
N ALA A 29 4.48 -31.32 -12.20
CA ALA A 29 5.49 -31.64 -11.17
C ALA A 29 5.74 -30.44 -10.23
N PHE A 30 5.58 -30.69 -8.94
CA PHE A 30 6.05 -29.89 -7.82
C PHE A 30 7.60 -29.90 -7.74
N GLN A 31 8.25 -28.75 -7.51
CA GLN A 31 9.08 -28.44 -6.32
C GLN A 31 10.05 -27.25 -6.52
N SER A 32 10.10 -26.42 -5.47
CA SER A 32 11.17 -25.53 -4.99
C SER A 32 11.18 -24.03 -5.34
N PRO A 33 11.60 -23.19 -4.36
CA PRO A 33 11.09 -21.84 -4.14
C PRO A 33 12.07 -20.76 -4.62
N HIS A 34 11.59 -19.51 -4.71
CA HIS A 34 12.26 -18.27 -5.18
C HIS A 34 11.86 -17.88 -6.60
N GLY A 35 10.67 -17.30 -6.68
CA GLY A 35 10.20 -16.53 -7.82
C GLY A 35 8.97 -15.77 -7.38
N ILE A 36 9.17 -14.56 -6.83
CA ILE A 36 8.09 -13.60 -6.64
C ILE A 36 7.64 -13.23 -8.05
N ALA A 37 6.62 -13.93 -8.55
CA ALA A 37 5.90 -13.51 -9.74
C ALA A 37 5.21 -12.19 -9.38
N ALA A 38 5.80 -11.08 -9.83
CA ALA A 38 5.11 -9.81 -9.88
C ALA A 38 3.79 -10.03 -10.63
N MET A 39 2.67 -9.86 -9.93
CA MET A 39 1.36 -9.84 -10.56
C MET A 39 1.29 -8.56 -11.41
N HIS A 40 1.69 -8.68 -12.67
CA HIS A 40 1.30 -7.71 -13.68
C HIS A 40 -0.23 -7.62 -13.69
N PRO A 41 -0.83 -6.41 -13.87
CA PRO A 41 -2.26 -6.29 -14.04
C PRO A 41 -2.69 -7.16 -15.22
N LEU A 42 -3.59 -8.11 -14.97
CA LEU A 42 -4.23 -8.88 -16.04
C LEU A 42 -4.85 -7.87 -17.01
N ALA A 43 -4.36 -7.89 -18.24
CA ALA A 43 -4.91 -7.12 -19.35
C ALA A 43 -6.43 -7.27 -19.39
N ALA A 44 -7.12 -6.15 -19.61
CA ALA A 44 -8.56 -5.95 -19.55
C ALA A 44 -9.39 -7.08 -20.20
N SER A 45 -9.68 -8.12 -19.41
CA SER A 45 -10.84 -8.97 -19.62
C SER A 45 -12.03 -8.23 -19.03
N SER A 46 -13.10 -8.03 -19.81
CA SER A 46 -14.35 -7.47 -19.29
C SER A 46 -14.79 -8.26 -18.06
N TYR A 47 -14.98 -7.59 -16.93
CA TYR A 47 -15.49 -8.22 -15.71
C TYR A 47 -16.83 -8.90 -15.96
N ALA A 48 -17.06 -10.03 -15.29
CA ALA A 48 -18.33 -10.74 -15.39
C ALA A 48 -19.45 -9.90 -14.75
N THR A 49 -20.65 -9.97 -15.34
CA THR A 49 -21.84 -9.42 -14.70
C THR A 49 -22.16 -10.21 -13.44
N ALA A 50 -22.60 -9.53 -12.38
CA ALA A 50 -22.93 -10.19 -11.12
C ALA A 50 -24.43 -10.44 -10.99
N ARG A 51 -24.79 -11.50 -10.25
CA ARG A 51 -26.15 -11.78 -9.79
C ARG A 51 -26.12 -12.28 -8.36
N GLU A 52 -27.13 -11.92 -7.57
CA GLU A 52 -27.24 -12.42 -6.20
C GLU A 52 -27.34 -13.95 -6.12
N LEU A 53 -26.96 -14.48 -4.96
CA LEU A 53 -27.14 -15.90 -4.63
C LEU A 53 -28.63 -16.29 -4.63
N PRO A 54 -28.99 -17.44 -5.23
CA PRO A 54 -30.33 -18.01 -5.07
C PRO A 54 -30.66 -18.19 -3.59
N ARG A 55 -31.92 -17.90 -3.19
CA ARG A 55 -32.38 -17.90 -1.80
C ARG A 55 -31.93 -19.11 -0.96
N VAL A 56 -32.00 -20.32 -1.52
CA VAL A 56 -31.57 -21.54 -0.80
C VAL A 56 -30.07 -21.54 -0.50
N LEU A 57 -29.24 -21.16 -1.50
CA LEU A 57 -27.79 -21.11 -1.34
C LEU A 57 -27.37 -19.96 -0.43
N LYS A 58 -28.07 -18.83 -0.51
CA LYS A 58 -27.91 -17.68 0.39
C LYS A 58 -28.15 -18.09 1.84
N ASN A 59 -29.29 -18.77 2.12
CA ASN A 59 -29.61 -19.26 3.45
C ASN A 59 -28.58 -20.27 3.96
N HIS A 60 -28.10 -21.19 3.13
CA HIS A 60 -27.03 -22.12 3.53
C HIS A 60 -25.72 -21.40 3.86
N CYS A 61 -25.32 -20.41 3.05
CA CYS A 61 -24.15 -19.59 3.35
C CYS A 61 -24.33 -18.84 4.67
N GLN A 62 -25.51 -18.26 4.89
CA GLN A 62 -25.83 -17.54 6.12
C GLN A 62 -25.71 -18.46 7.35
N ILE A 63 -26.34 -19.63 7.33
CA ILE A 63 -26.24 -20.62 8.43
C ILE A 63 -24.78 -20.96 8.71
N TYR A 64 -23.97 -21.24 7.68
CA TYR A 64 -22.54 -21.52 7.89
C TYR A 64 -21.77 -20.34 8.51
N LEU A 65 -22.08 -19.10 8.11
CA LEU A 65 -21.43 -17.91 8.66
C LEU A 65 -21.87 -17.59 10.09
N GLU A 66 -23.13 -17.87 10.45
CA GLU A 66 -23.67 -17.72 11.81
C GLU A 66 -23.11 -18.79 12.76
N GLU A 67 -23.03 -20.04 12.30
CA GLU A 67 -22.50 -21.18 13.07
C GLU A 67 -20.96 -21.23 13.09
N HIS A 68 -20.28 -20.19 12.59
CA HIS A 68 -18.81 -20.08 12.53
C HIS A 68 -18.13 -21.19 11.71
N LEU A 69 -18.86 -21.82 10.79
CA LEU A 69 -18.39 -22.82 9.83
C LEU A 69 -17.82 -22.15 8.57
N TYR A 70 -16.86 -21.24 8.77
CA TYR A 70 -16.33 -20.36 7.72
C TYR A 70 -15.73 -21.11 6.52
N SER A 71 -15.00 -22.20 6.76
CA SER A 71 -14.41 -23.01 5.66
C SER A 71 -15.49 -23.61 4.75
N GLY A 72 -16.62 -24.04 5.33
CA GLY A 72 -17.76 -24.56 4.57
C GLY A 72 -18.43 -23.49 3.72
N ALA A 73 -18.64 -22.29 4.29
CA ALA A 73 -19.15 -21.14 3.55
C ALA A 73 -18.22 -20.74 2.40
N LEU A 74 -16.92 -20.63 2.65
CA LEU A 74 -15.92 -20.25 1.66
C LEU A 74 -15.79 -21.29 0.54
N GLY A 75 -15.86 -22.58 0.88
CA GLY A 75 -15.87 -23.66 -0.12
C GLY A 75 -17.07 -23.56 -1.07
N LEU A 76 -18.27 -23.29 -0.53
CA LEU A 76 -19.48 -23.08 -1.32
C LEU A 76 -19.37 -21.83 -2.19
N LEU A 77 -18.96 -20.70 -1.62
CA LEU A 77 -18.82 -19.43 -2.33
C LEU A 77 -17.78 -19.50 -3.46
N ASN A 78 -16.61 -20.09 -3.21
CA ASN A 78 -15.59 -20.31 -4.25
C ASN A 78 -16.11 -21.21 -5.38
N SER A 79 -16.84 -22.27 -5.04
CA SER A 79 -17.42 -23.18 -6.03
C SER A 79 -18.44 -22.46 -6.92
N LEU A 80 -19.26 -21.57 -6.35
CA LEU A 80 -20.25 -20.79 -7.10
C LEU A 80 -19.61 -19.70 -7.95
N LEU A 81 -18.56 -19.04 -7.44
CA LEU A 81 -17.82 -18.01 -8.16
C LEU A 81 -17.11 -18.57 -9.40
N THR A 82 -16.53 -19.77 -9.26
CA THR A 82 -15.77 -20.42 -10.35
C THR A 82 -16.63 -21.29 -11.26
N ALA A 83 -17.88 -21.60 -10.87
CA ALA A 83 -18.80 -22.40 -11.66
C ALA A 83 -19.05 -21.77 -13.03
N GLY A 84 -18.56 -22.42 -14.08
CA GLY A 84 -18.75 -21.99 -15.48
C GLY A 84 -17.69 -21.03 -16.01
N PHE A 85 -16.79 -20.50 -15.16
CA PHE A 85 -15.74 -19.57 -15.60
C PHE A 85 -14.61 -20.26 -16.38
N SER A 86 -14.33 -21.55 -16.11
CA SER A 86 -13.32 -22.34 -16.83
C SER A 86 -13.68 -22.66 -18.29
N ARG A 87 -14.89 -22.34 -18.76
CA ARG A 87 -15.29 -22.55 -20.16
C ARG A 87 -14.94 -21.29 -20.94
N GLN A 88 -13.87 -21.38 -21.73
CA GLN A 88 -13.24 -20.31 -22.53
C GLN A 88 -14.15 -19.62 -23.56
N THR A 89 -15.42 -20.04 -23.67
CA THR A 89 -16.47 -19.30 -24.34
C THR A 89 -16.96 -18.21 -23.40
N VAL A 90 -16.89 -16.94 -23.83
CA VAL A 90 -17.53 -15.80 -23.18
C VAL A 90 -19.04 -16.05 -23.07
N THR A 91 -19.46 -16.88 -22.13
CA THR A 91 -20.85 -16.98 -21.77
C THR A 91 -21.09 -15.76 -20.92
N GLY A 92 -21.84 -14.78 -21.42
CA GLY A 92 -22.33 -13.64 -20.63
C GLY A 92 -23.31 -14.06 -19.51
N LYS A 93 -23.08 -15.22 -18.90
CA LYS A 93 -23.81 -15.73 -17.76
C LYS A 93 -23.28 -14.99 -16.52
N PRO A 94 -24.19 -14.40 -15.74
CA PRO A 94 -23.77 -13.67 -14.56
C PRO A 94 -23.18 -14.63 -13.52
N VAL A 95 -22.17 -14.17 -12.82
CA VAL A 95 -21.51 -14.86 -11.72
C VAL A 95 -22.27 -14.58 -10.43
N HIS A 96 -22.40 -15.61 -9.59
CA HIS A 96 -23.08 -15.45 -8.31
C HIS A 96 -22.20 -14.77 -7.27
N VAL A 97 -22.68 -13.67 -6.70
CA VAL A 97 -22.00 -12.91 -5.65
C VAL A 97 -22.80 -12.96 -4.34
N PRO A 98 -22.14 -13.07 -3.19
CA PRO A 98 -22.80 -13.06 -1.90
C PRO A 98 -23.29 -11.66 -1.53
N PRO A 99 -24.26 -11.57 -0.59
CA PRO A 99 -24.70 -10.30 -0.02
C PRO A 99 -23.54 -9.46 0.55
N SER A 100 -23.74 -8.15 0.59
CA SER A 100 -22.76 -7.19 1.12
C SER A 100 -22.40 -7.48 2.58
N THR A 101 -23.38 -7.87 3.40
CA THR A 101 -23.18 -8.26 4.82
C THR A 101 -22.24 -9.46 4.97
N HIS A 102 -22.32 -10.42 4.05
CA HIS A 102 -21.43 -11.58 4.03
C HIS A 102 -20.01 -11.15 3.67
N LEU A 103 -19.83 -10.30 2.65
CA LEU A 103 -18.51 -9.77 2.27
C LEU A 103 -17.88 -8.93 3.38
N ALA A 104 -18.68 -8.11 4.06
CA ALA A 104 -18.27 -7.31 5.20
C ALA A 104 -17.74 -8.17 6.36
N LEU A 105 -18.43 -9.28 6.66
CA LEU A 105 -17.98 -10.27 7.63
C LEU A 105 -16.66 -10.90 7.22
N LEU A 106 -16.60 -11.44 5.99
CA LEU A 106 -15.40 -12.11 5.47
C LEU A 106 -14.19 -11.17 5.58
N ASN A 107 -14.30 -9.94 5.10
CA ASN A 107 -13.22 -8.95 5.19
C ASN A 107 -12.83 -8.63 6.66
N THR A 108 -13.77 -8.60 7.60
CA THR A 108 -13.47 -8.45 9.05
C THR A 108 -12.63 -9.62 9.58
N LEU A 109 -12.88 -10.85 9.13
CA LEU A 109 -12.15 -12.05 9.58
C LEU A 109 -10.64 -11.98 9.28
N LEU A 110 -10.24 -11.25 8.23
CA LEU A 110 -8.81 -11.08 7.87
C LEU A 110 -7.97 -10.45 8.98
N ILE A 111 -8.59 -9.61 9.82
CA ILE A 111 -7.88 -8.75 10.78
C ILE A 111 -8.36 -8.92 12.21
N HIS A 112 -9.55 -9.49 12.43
CA HIS A 112 -10.12 -9.58 13.77
C HIS A 112 -9.22 -10.42 14.70
N PRO A 113 -8.93 -9.97 15.94
CA PRO A 113 -8.02 -10.67 16.85
C PRO A 113 -8.38 -12.13 17.11
N SER A 114 -9.67 -12.50 17.13
CA SER A 114 -10.10 -13.90 17.34
C SER A 114 -9.73 -14.87 16.22
N HIS A 115 -9.35 -14.37 15.04
CA HIS A 115 -8.91 -15.13 13.88
C HIS A 115 -7.44 -14.85 13.50
N THR A 116 -6.77 -13.99 14.27
CA THR A 116 -5.39 -13.58 14.02
C THR A 116 -4.53 -13.73 15.28
N THR A 117 -4.30 -12.66 16.05
CA THR A 117 -3.37 -12.69 17.20
C THR A 117 -3.87 -13.44 18.42
N ARG A 118 -5.17 -13.70 18.52
CA ARG A 118 -5.84 -14.39 19.64
C ARG A 118 -6.66 -15.60 19.16
N ALA A 119 -6.30 -16.19 18.02
CA ALA A 119 -6.94 -17.39 17.52
C ALA A 119 -6.77 -18.57 18.50
N ALA A 120 -7.86 -19.26 18.81
CA ALA A 120 -7.91 -20.39 19.75
C ALA A 120 -7.58 -21.74 19.07
N GLY A 121 -6.84 -21.74 17.96
CA GLY A 121 -6.48 -22.94 17.20
C GLY A 121 -5.94 -22.60 15.80
N SER A 122 -5.28 -23.58 15.16
CA SER A 122 -4.76 -23.49 13.79
C SER A 122 -5.86 -23.23 12.77
N ASP A 123 -7.01 -23.89 12.92
CA ASP A 123 -8.11 -23.84 11.95
C ASP A 123 -8.62 -22.41 11.77
N ARG A 124 -8.64 -21.62 12.86
CA ARG A 124 -9.05 -20.20 12.83
C ARG A 124 -8.03 -19.30 12.14
N LEU A 125 -6.75 -19.65 12.16
CA LEU A 125 -5.69 -18.92 11.46
C LEU A 125 -5.75 -19.15 9.95
N GLU A 126 -6.15 -20.36 9.53
CA GLU A 126 -6.29 -20.69 8.11
C GLU A 126 -7.43 -19.91 7.43
N ILE A 127 -8.49 -19.57 8.16
CA ILE A 127 -9.63 -18.80 7.64
C ILE A 127 -9.18 -17.52 6.96
N GLY A 128 -8.20 -16.79 7.53
CA GLY A 128 -7.70 -15.55 6.94
C GLY A 128 -7.18 -15.74 5.50
N SER A 129 -6.45 -16.82 5.25
CA SER A 129 -5.94 -17.12 3.90
C SER A 129 -7.06 -17.49 2.92
N GLN A 130 -7.99 -18.36 3.34
CA GLN A 130 -9.12 -18.79 2.50
C GLN A 130 -10.04 -17.62 2.14
N VAL A 131 -10.27 -16.72 3.09
CA VAL A 131 -11.03 -15.49 2.88
C VAL A 131 -10.34 -14.59 1.85
N LEU A 132 -9.04 -14.37 2.02
CA LEU A 132 -8.28 -13.50 1.13
C LEU A 132 -8.29 -14.03 -0.31
N ASP A 133 -8.10 -15.34 -0.48
CA ASP A 133 -8.15 -16.00 -1.78
C ASP A 133 -9.52 -15.82 -2.44
N TYR A 134 -10.60 -16.05 -1.69
CA TYR A 134 -11.96 -15.82 -2.18
C TYR A 134 -12.19 -14.37 -2.60
N LEU A 135 -11.80 -13.41 -1.76
CA LEU A 135 -12.00 -11.98 -2.00
C LEU A 135 -11.18 -11.46 -3.20
N ARG A 136 -9.96 -11.97 -3.40
CA ARG A 136 -9.13 -11.68 -4.58
C ARG A 136 -9.74 -12.28 -5.85
N ASN A 137 -10.20 -13.54 -5.79
CA ASN A 137 -10.87 -14.17 -6.91
C ASN A 137 -12.16 -13.42 -7.29
N LEU A 138 -12.92 -12.97 -6.30
CA LEU A 138 -14.14 -12.19 -6.53
C LEU A 138 -13.83 -10.87 -7.24
N LEU A 139 -12.80 -10.14 -6.78
CA LEU A 139 -12.35 -8.91 -7.44
C LEU A 139 -11.88 -9.19 -8.89
N ALA A 140 -11.10 -10.25 -9.11
CA ALA A 140 -10.59 -10.60 -10.43
C ALA A 140 -11.70 -11.02 -11.43
N ILE A 141 -12.74 -11.70 -10.95
CA ILE A 141 -13.80 -12.27 -11.80
C ILE A 141 -14.96 -11.28 -12.00
N ALA A 142 -15.56 -10.79 -10.91
CA ALA A 142 -16.74 -9.93 -10.96
C ALA A 142 -16.39 -8.44 -11.03
N GLY A 143 -15.16 -8.07 -10.67
CA GLY A 143 -14.69 -6.69 -10.70
C GLY A 143 -15.23 -5.84 -9.55
N PRO A 144 -14.73 -4.61 -9.45
CA PRO A 144 -15.01 -3.72 -8.34
C PRO A 144 -16.45 -3.16 -8.34
N ILE A 145 -17.06 -3.04 -9.52
CA ILE A 145 -18.41 -2.47 -9.69
C ILE A 145 -19.50 -3.52 -9.58
N SER A 146 -19.33 -4.69 -10.21
CA SER A 146 -20.38 -5.73 -10.20
C SER A 146 -20.42 -6.48 -8.87
N ALA A 147 -19.28 -6.66 -8.19
CA ALA A 147 -19.29 -7.13 -6.82
C ALA A 147 -19.73 -5.98 -5.88
N PRO A 148 -20.55 -6.25 -4.86
CA PRO A 148 -21.09 -5.21 -3.98
C PRO A 148 -20.06 -4.73 -2.94
N PHE A 149 -18.83 -4.44 -3.36
CA PHE A 149 -17.75 -3.99 -2.47
C PHE A 149 -18.02 -2.61 -1.87
N LYS A 150 -18.61 -1.68 -2.65
CA LYS A 150 -18.96 -0.35 -2.15
C LYS A 150 -19.90 -0.42 -0.95
N ASP A 151 -20.92 -1.27 -1.04
CA ASP A 151 -21.90 -1.46 0.03
C ASP A 151 -21.32 -2.30 1.18
N ALA A 152 -20.54 -3.34 0.86
CA ALA A 152 -19.93 -4.20 1.87
C ALA A 152 -18.87 -3.49 2.72
N PHE A 153 -18.10 -2.58 2.13
CA PHE A 153 -16.96 -1.92 2.76
C PHE A 153 -17.28 -0.48 3.19
N GLN A 154 -18.55 -0.22 3.52
CA GLN A 154 -18.99 1.07 4.06
C GLN A 154 -18.78 1.12 5.57
N PHE A 155 -18.15 2.20 6.07
CA PHE A 155 -18.05 2.44 7.50
C PHE A 155 -19.29 3.19 7.98
N HIS A 156 -19.89 2.75 9.08
CA HIS A 156 -21.07 3.38 9.69
C HIS A 156 -20.67 4.32 10.85
N GLY A 157 -19.44 4.18 11.34
CA GLY A 157 -18.87 4.99 12.41
C GLY A 157 -19.49 4.72 13.79
N SER A 158 -18.79 5.12 14.84
CA SER A 158 -19.16 4.84 16.24
C SER A 158 -20.50 5.47 16.68
N ARG A 159 -21.08 6.40 15.90
CA ARG A 159 -22.41 6.97 16.18
C ARG A 159 -23.56 6.02 15.83
N TYR A 160 -23.38 5.10 14.88
CA TYR A 160 -24.41 4.11 14.53
C TYR A 160 -24.65 3.08 15.64
N ALA A 161 -23.62 2.72 16.41
CA ALA A 161 -23.74 1.78 17.53
C ALA A 161 -24.65 2.27 18.67
N ARG A 162 -24.84 3.60 18.81
CA ARG A 162 -25.78 4.17 19.79
C ARG A 162 -27.21 4.30 19.25
N GLY A 163 -27.39 4.33 17.93
CA GLY A 163 -28.71 4.44 17.29
C GLY A 163 -29.45 3.11 17.16
N ILE A 164 -28.72 1.99 17.03
CA ILE A 164 -29.33 0.65 16.94
C ILE A 164 -30.05 0.23 18.23
N ARG A 165 -29.74 0.85 19.39
CA ARG A 165 -30.48 0.60 20.64
C ARG A 165 -31.84 1.31 20.72
N GLN A 166 -32.24 2.12 19.73
CA GLN A 166 -33.50 2.85 19.73
C GLN A 166 -34.43 2.54 18.54
N ILE A 167 -34.05 1.62 17.66
CA ILE A 167 -34.90 1.15 16.56
C ILE A 167 -35.24 -0.31 16.85
N GLU A 168 -35.97 -0.53 17.94
CA GLU A 168 -36.92 -1.64 18.02
C GLU A 168 -38.25 -1.05 17.54
N ASP A 169 -38.91 -1.74 16.62
CA ASP A 169 -40.21 -1.42 15.99
C ASP A 169 -40.17 -0.46 14.78
N ASP A 170 -39.86 -1.00 13.59
CA ASP A 170 -40.75 -0.87 12.41
C ASP A 170 -40.45 -1.96 11.38
N ASP A 171 -41.51 -2.50 10.79
CA ASP A 171 -41.57 -3.71 9.97
C ASP A 171 -40.85 -3.58 8.60
N ASP A 172 -40.43 -4.73 8.03
CA ASP A 172 -39.80 -4.97 6.70
C ASP A 172 -38.27 -4.77 6.54
N ILE A 173 -37.44 -5.24 7.47
CA ILE A 173 -35.98 -5.31 7.27
C ILE A 173 -35.57 -6.65 6.62
N ASP A 174 -34.99 -6.53 5.43
CA ASP A 174 -34.50 -7.59 4.55
C ASP A 174 -33.71 -8.71 5.27
N GLY A 175 -33.95 -9.96 4.86
CA GLY A 175 -33.50 -11.20 5.53
C GLY A 175 -32.00 -11.52 5.43
N ASP A 176 -31.14 -10.51 5.36
CA ASP A 176 -29.71 -10.58 5.02
C ASP A 176 -28.79 -10.33 6.23
N GLN A 177 -29.40 -10.21 7.41
CA GLN A 177 -28.71 -9.89 8.64
C GLN A 177 -28.17 -11.17 9.28
N ILE A 178 -26.87 -11.41 9.16
CA ILE A 178 -26.16 -12.47 9.88
C ILE A 178 -26.14 -12.12 11.36
N ASN A 179 -26.68 -13.00 12.22
CA ASN A 179 -26.57 -12.83 13.67
C ASN A 179 -25.19 -13.29 14.19
N ASN A 180 -24.16 -12.49 13.96
CA ASN A 180 -22.80 -12.73 14.43
C ASN A 180 -22.24 -11.49 15.13
N LYS A 181 -21.51 -11.64 16.24
CA LYS A 181 -20.87 -10.48 16.91
C LYS A 181 -19.92 -9.74 15.96
N LEU A 182 -19.31 -10.48 15.02
CA LEU A 182 -18.40 -9.97 13.99
C LEU A 182 -19.10 -9.26 12.82
N THR A 183 -20.44 -9.28 12.75
CA THR A 183 -21.24 -8.45 11.83
C THR A 183 -21.86 -7.24 12.53
N GLY A 184 -22.06 -7.32 13.84
CA GLY A 184 -22.50 -6.21 14.69
C GLY A 184 -21.35 -5.38 15.26
N ASP A 185 -21.30 -5.24 16.58
CA ASP A 185 -20.40 -4.32 17.29
C ASP A 185 -18.90 -4.61 17.11
N ASP A 186 -18.52 -5.87 16.85
CA ASP A 186 -17.11 -6.26 16.67
C ASP A 186 -16.65 -6.22 15.20
N ALA A 187 -17.54 -5.84 14.27
CA ALA A 187 -17.18 -5.60 12.86
C ALA A 187 -16.25 -4.38 12.72
N ILE A 188 -15.25 -4.44 11.84
CA ILE A 188 -14.38 -3.27 11.58
C ILE A 188 -15.19 -2.04 11.15
N TRP A 189 -16.23 -2.26 10.35
CA TRP A 189 -17.09 -1.25 9.74
C TRP A 189 -17.91 -0.42 10.75
N ASN A 190 -18.21 -1.02 11.90
CA ASN A 190 -18.98 -0.37 12.98
C ASN A 190 -18.06 0.18 14.08
N ARG A 191 -16.91 -0.48 14.27
CA ARG A 191 -15.98 -0.20 15.35
C ARG A 191 -15.02 0.95 15.02
N ALA A 192 -14.52 0.99 13.79
CA ALA A 192 -13.69 2.10 13.35
C ALA A 192 -14.54 3.34 13.07
N GLN A 193 -13.95 4.53 13.25
CA GLN A 193 -14.63 5.79 12.96
C GLN A 193 -14.90 5.97 11.47
N ASP A 194 -13.86 5.76 10.66
CA ASP A 194 -13.86 5.81 9.20
C ASP A 194 -12.64 5.04 8.67
N PHE A 195 -12.54 4.91 7.34
CA PHE A 195 -11.41 4.25 6.68
C PHE A 195 -10.06 4.84 7.07
N TRP A 196 -9.95 6.16 7.21
CA TRP A 196 -8.68 6.83 7.50
C TRP A 196 -8.22 6.63 8.94
N ALA A 197 -9.14 6.44 9.88
CA ALA A 197 -8.81 5.98 11.22
C ALA A 197 -8.15 4.57 11.19
N VAL A 198 -8.65 3.68 10.33
CA VAL A 198 -8.06 2.36 10.10
C VAL A 198 -6.66 2.46 9.49
N VAL A 199 -6.51 3.27 8.44
CA VAL A 199 -5.22 3.50 7.78
C VAL A 199 -4.19 4.04 8.78
N GLY A 200 -4.56 5.05 9.57
CA GLY A 200 -3.67 5.63 10.58
C GLY A 200 -3.26 4.61 11.65
N TRP A 201 -4.19 3.79 12.13
CA TRP A 201 -3.88 2.74 13.10
C TRP A 201 -3.00 1.61 12.52
N ALA A 202 -3.31 1.17 11.29
CA ALA A 202 -2.50 0.18 10.58
C ALA A 202 -1.05 0.66 10.43
N PHE A 203 -0.84 1.93 10.05
CA PHE A 203 0.48 2.51 9.94
C PHE A 203 1.17 2.74 11.29
N ASN A 204 0.45 3.05 12.36
CA ASN A 204 0.99 3.00 13.72
C ASN A 204 1.49 1.58 14.07
N CYS A 205 0.78 0.53 13.64
CA CYS A 205 1.21 -0.85 13.84
C CYS A 205 2.51 -1.18 13.09
N SER A 206 2.72 -0.66 11.88
CA SER A 206 3.97 -0.87 11.11
C SER A 206 5.22 -0.41 11.87
N ARG A 207 5.06 0.55 12.79
CA ARG A 207 6.14 1.11 13.62
C ARG A 207 6.25 0.45 14.99
N LEU A 208 5.12 0.27 15.67
CA LEU A 208 5.08 -0.11 17.09
C LEU A 208 4.69 -1.57 17.34
N HIS A 209 3.92 -2.16 16.43
CA HIS A 209 3.30 -3.47 16.62
C HIS A 209 3.50 -4.41 15.41
N PRO A 210 4.74 -4.85 15.11
CA PRO A 210 5.04 -5.77 14.01
C PRO A 210 4.13 -7.02 13.94
N HIS A 211 3.83 -7.59 15.10
CA HIS A 211 3.00 -8.79 15.22
C HIS A 211 1.54 -8.57 14.78
N ARG A 212 1.04 -7.32 14.82
CA ARG A 212 -0.25 -6.91 14.25
C ARG A 212 -0.11 -6.40 12.82
N TRP A 213 0.99 -5.71 12.52
CA TRP A 213 1.27 -5.17 11.19
C TRP A 213 1.10 -6.21 10.09
N ARG A 214 1.61 -7.43 10.26
CA ARG A 214 1.46 -8.50 9.25
C ARG A 214 0.01 -8.76 8.78
N TYR A 215 -0.99 -8.59 9.64
CA TYR A 215 -2.40 -8.77 9.28
C TYR A 215 -2.99 -7.49 8.67
N TRP A 216 -2.65 -6.33 9.24
CA TRP A 216 -3.04 -5.03 8.71
C TRP A 216 -2.45 -4.76 7.32
N LYS A 217 -1.22 -5.20 7.06
CA LYS A 217 -0.54 -5.13 5.77
C LYS A 217 -1.37 -5.85 4.70
N ILE A 218 -1.69 -7.12 4.93
CA ILE A 218 -2.45 -7.96 3.99
C ILE A 218 -3.83 -7.37 3.73
N TRP A 219 -4.51 -6.90 4.78
CA TRP A 219 -5.81 -6.26 4.64
C TRP A 219 -5.73 -4.96 3.85
N LEU A 220 -4.76 -4.11 4.16
CA LEU A 220 -4.59 -2.82 3.48
C LEU A 220 -4.17 -3.01 2.02
N GLU A 221 -3.30 -3.97 1.72
CA GLU A 221 -2.97 -4.38 0.35
C GLU A 221 -4.24 -4.73 -0.44
N TYR A 222 -5.07 -5.63 0.10
CA TYR A 222 -6.33 -6.01 -0.56
C TYR A 222 -7.28 -4.82 -0.72
N MET A 223 -7.44 -3.98 0.31
CA MET A 223 -8.28 -2.79 0.21
C MET A 223 -7.78 -1.83 -0.86
N LEU A 224 -6.47 -1.65 -1.00
CA LEU A 224 -5.89 -0.83 -2.07
C LEU A 224 -6.13 -1.44 -3.45
N ASP A 225 -6.00 -2.76 -3.59
CA ASP A 225 -6.32 -3.44 -4.86
C ASP A 225 -7.79 -3.18 -5.27
N VAL A 226 -8.72 -3.22 -4.32
CA VAL A 226 -10.14 -2.90 -4.56
C VAL A 226 -10.33 -1.42 -4.93
N LEU A 227 -9.71 -0.49 -4.20
CA LEU A 227 -9.85 0.95 -4.43
C LEU A 227 -9.25 1.38 -5.77
N GLU A 228 -8.08 0.86 -6.14
CA GLU A 228 -7.42 1.12 -7.42
C GLU A 228 -8.23 0.56 -8.58
N ALA A 229 -8.68 -0.69 -8.49
CA ALA A 229 -9.53 -1.28 -9.52
C ALA A 229 -10.84 -0.49 -9.70
N ASP A 230 -11.52 -0.14 -8.61
CA ASP A 230 -12.78 0.63 -8.65
C ASP A 230 -12.59 1.99 -9.33
N LEU A 231 -11.55 2.73 -8.94
CA LEU A 231 -11.25 4.03 -9.51
C LEU A 231 -10.85 3.93 -10.99
N GLU A 232 -10.03 2.94 -11.36
CA GLU A 232 -9.59 2.76 -12.74
C GLU A 232 -10.75 2.45 -13.69
N VAL A 233 -11.65 1.53 -13.30
CA VAL A 233 -12.82 1.19 -14.11
C VAL A 233 -13.74 2.39 -14.27
N ARG A 234 -13.97 3.16 -13.20
CA ARG A 234 -14.81 4.37 -13.26
C ARG A 234 -14.19 5.47 -14.12
N LYS A 235 -12.87 5.69 -14.02
CA LYS A 235 -12.15 6.62 -14.91
C LYS A 235 -12.29 6.21 -16.38
N ARG A 236 -12.24 4.90 -16.66
CA ARG A 236 -12.44 4.36 -18.01
C ARG A 236 -13.86 4.62 -18.52
N ASN A 237 -14.89 4.30 -17.72
CA ASN A 237 -16.28 4.56 -18.09
C ASN A 237 -16.56 6.04 -18.35
N ASP A 238 -16.05 6.94 -17.51
CA ASP A 238 -16.16 8.39 -17.71
C ASP A 238 -15.39 8.86 -18.96
N GLY A 239 -14.28 8.22 -19.31
CA GLY A 239 -13.49 8.50 -20.51
C GLY A 239 -14.14 7.99 -21.82
N GLU A 240 -14.85 6.86 -21.76
CA GLU A 240 -15.61 6.28 -22.87
C GLU A 240 -16.97 6.98 -23.08
N SER A 241 -17.49 7.64 -22.04
CA SER A 241 -18.73 8.40 -22.10
C SER A 241 -18.59 9.58 -23.07
N SER A 242 -19.34 9.50 -24.19
CA SER A 242 -19.25 10.49 -25.27
C SER A 242 -19.52 11.92 -24.77
N PRO A 243 -18.77 12.94 -25.21
CA PRO A 243 -18.94 14.35 -24.78
C PRO A 243 -20.29 14.96 -25.18
N ARG A 244 -21.15 14.19 -25.87
CA ARG A 244 -22.52 14.56 -26.25
C ARG A 244 -23.57 14.20 -25.19
N SER A 245 -23.21 13.50 -24.12
CA SER A 245 -24.12 13.23 -23.01
C SER A 245 -24.14 14.42 -22.04
N ASN A 246 -25.31 14.78 -21.51
CA ASN A 246 -25.47 15.78 -20.44
C ASN A 246 -24.96 15.27 -19.07
N VAL A 247 -24.14 14.21 -19.05
CA VAL A 247 -23.62 13.63 -17.81
C VAL A 247 -22.53 14.55 -17.27
N PRO A 248 -22.57 14.91 -15.97
CA PRO A 248 -21.50 15.68 -15.35
C PRO A 248 -20.14 15.01 -15.58
N LYS A 249 -19.09 15.80 -15.80
CA LYS A 249 -17.73 15.28 -15.91
C LYS A 249 -17.39 14.48 -14.65
N TRP A 250 -16.81 13.29 -14.82
CA TRP A 250 -16.39 12.41 -13.72
C TRP A 250 -17.54 11.88 -12.85
N ALA A 251 -18.71 11.61 -13.45
CA ALA A 251 -19.88 11.14 -12.72
C ALA A 251 -19.65 9.74 -12.12
N ASP A 252 -19.03 8.82 -12.86
CA ASP A 252 -18.75 7.48 -12.34
C ASP A 252 -17.65 7.51 -11.28
N VAL A 253 -16.59 8.30 -11.48
CA VAL A 253 -15.50 8.50 -10.50
C VAL A 253 -16.03 9.08 -9.19
N ARG A 254 -17.02 9.97 -9.27
CA ARG A 254 -17.71 10.55 -8.10
C ARG A 254 -18.40 9.49 -7.22
N GLU A 255 -18.73 8.35 -7.81
CA GLU A 255 -19.34 7.20 -7.14
C GLU A 255 -18.34 6.14 -6.69
N SER A 256 -17.03 6.40 -6.80
CA SER A 256 -15.97 5.50 -6.34
C SER A 256 -15.93 5.33 -4.82
N ILE A 257 -15.41 4.19 -4.38
CA ILE A 257 -15.26 3.83 -2.96
C ILE A 257 -14.29 4.80 -2.27
N VAL A 258 -13.20 5.21 -2.93
CA VAL A 258 -12.27 6.20 -2.36
C VAL A 258 -12.94 7.56 -2.12
N VAL A 259 -13.81 8.01 -3.04
CA VAL A 259 -14.58 9.25 -2.87
C VAL A 259 -15.62 9.11 -1.76
N MET A 260 -16.23 7.94 -1.60
CA MET A 260 -17.10 7.65 -0.45
C MET A 260 -16.34 7.86 0.88
N TYR A 261 -15.11 7.34 1.00
CA TYR A 261 -14.30 7.53 2.22
C TYR A 261 -13.86 8.98 2.42
N ILE A 262 -13.52 9.71 1.36
CA ILE A 262 -13.19 11.14 1.46
C ILE A 262 -14.40 11.93 1.99
N ARG A 263 -15.59 11.68 1.45
CA ARG A 263 -16.84 12.35 1.86
C ARG A 263 -17.21 12.07 3.30
N GLN A 264 -17.03 10.84 3.76
CA GLN A 264 -17.30 10.46 5.14
C GLN A 264 -16.47 11.28 6.14
N THR A 265 -15.19 11.48 5.84
CA THR A 265 -14.31 12.31 6.68
C THR A 265 -14.59 13.81 6.51
N ALA A 266 -14.91 14.28 5.31
CA ALA A 266 -15.34 15.66 5.05
C ALA A 266 -16.59 16.06 5.84
N GLY A 267 -17.58 15.17 5.94
CA GLY A 267 -18.77 15.39 6.76
C GLY A 267 -18.48 15.40 8.28
N SER A 268 -17.38 14.77 8.71
CA SER A 268 -17.02 14.64 10.12
C SER A 268 -16.00 15.69 10.60
N SER A 269 -15.18 16.25 9.69
CA SER A 269 -14.05 17.12 10.01
C SER A 269 -13.93 18.30 9.05
N ARG A 270 -13.89 19.52 9.61
CA ARG A 270 -13.55 20.76 8.86
C ARG A 270 -12.14 20.74 8.26
N HIS A 271 -11.28 19.81 8.70
CA HIS A 271 -9.91 19.62 8.21
C HIS A 271 -9.73 18.18 7.69
N ALA A 272 -10.65 17.73 6.84
CA ALA A 272 -10.67 16.36 6.35
C ALA A 272 -9.42 15.99 5.54
N SER A 273 -9.00 16.82 4.57
CA SER A 273 -7.78 16.60 3.79
C SER A 273 -6.54 16.43 4.67
N LYS A 274 -6.33 17.32 5.64
CA LYS A 274 -5.25 17.21 6.63
C LYS A 274 -5.35 15.95 7.48
N THR A 275 -6.57 15.52 7.80
CA THR A 275 -6.80 14.29 8.58
C THR A 275 -6.44 13.04 7.80
N ILE A 276 -6.84 12.99 6.53
CA ILE A 276 -6.50 11.95 5.57
C ILE A 276 -4.97 11.86 5.42
N LEU A 277 -4.30 12.98 5.14
CA LEU A 277 -2.85 13.00 4.97
C LEU A 277 -2.09 12.60 6.25
N HIS A 278 -2.53 13.08 7.42
CA HIS A 278 -1.94 12.66 8.68
C HIS A 278 -2.12 11.16 8.95
N SER A 279 -3.19 10.53 8.46
CA SER A 279 -3.35 9.08 8.59
C SER A 279 -2.31 8.33 7.76
N ILE A 280 -2.04 8.80 6.54
CA ILE A 280 -1.04 8.21 5.63
C ILE A 280 0.38 8.38 6.18
N PHE A 281 0.64 9.44 6.94
CA PHE A 281 1.94 9.69 7.58
C PHE A 281 2.00 9.25 9.06
N ALA A 282 1.01 8.52 9.56
CA ALA A 282 1.03 8.05 10.94
C ALA A 282 2.27 7.18 11.22
N ASP A 283 3.00 7.49 12.28
CA ASP A 283 4.34 6.97 12.56
C ASP A 283 4.47 6.35 13.96
N GLY A 284 3.36 6.24 14.70
CA GLY A 284 3.33 5.74 16.07
C GLY A 284 3.84 6.73 17.11
N ASP A 285 4.03 8.00 16.77
CA ASP A 285 4.29 9.03 17.77
C ASP A 285 3.05 9.29 18.66
N ALA A 286 3.25 10.01 19.77
CA ALA A 286 2.18 10.29 20.72
C ALA A 286 0.94 10.99 20.08
N PRO A 287 1.08 12.02 19.23
CA PRO A 287 -0.08 12.61 18.56
C PRO A 287 -0.73 11.67 17.53
N SER A 288 0.04 10.85 16.79
CA SER A 288 -0.52 9.86 15.86
C SER A 288 -1.31 8.78 16.59
N LEU A 289 -0.82 8.30 17.74
CA LEU A 289 -1.54 7.33 18.59
C LEU A 289 -2.80 7.92 19.22
N ALA A 290 -2.76 9.18 19.63
CA ALA A 290 -3.92 9.86 20.18
C ALA A 290 -5.01 10.08 19.10
N LYS A 291 -4.58 10.35 17.86
CA LYS A 291 -5.49 10.57 16.73
C LYS A 291 -6.03 9.27 16.13
N PHE A 292 -5.22 8.22 16.11
CA PHE A 292 -5.53 6.93 15.51
C PHE A 292 -5.27 5.80 16.53
N PRO A 293 -6.20 5.60 17.49
CA PRO A 293 -6.08 4.60 18.53
C PRO A 293 -6.35 3.17 18.04
N GLU A 294 -6.13 2.18 18.92
CA GLU A 294 -6.49 0.78 18.70
C GLU A 294 -7.94 0.65 18.22
N ILE A 295 -8.16 -0.08 17.13
CA ILE A 295 -9.50 -0.36 16.62
C ILE A 295 -10.11 -1.44 17.48
N PHE A 296 -9.45 -2.60 17.58
CA PHE A 296 -9.97 -3.73 18.34
C PHE A 296 -9.47 -3.70 19.78
N ASN A 297 -10.35 -4.02 20.72
CA ASN A 297 -10.02 -4.01 22.15
C ASN A 297 -8.80 -4.89 22.46
N LYS A 298 -7.73 -4.27 22.95
CA LYS A 298 -6.51 -4.96 23.41
C LYS A 298 -5.89 -5.82 22.32
N GLU A 299 -5.98 -5.41 21.05
CA GLU A 299 -5.48 -6.23 19.94
C GLU A 299 -3.97 -6.39 19.92
N THR A 300 -3.26 -5.40 20.48
CA THR A 300 -1.80 -5.41 20.67
C THR A 300 -1.35 -6.35 21.77
N LYS A 301 -2.28 -6.88 22.58
CA LYS A 301 -2.01 -7.89 23.60
C LYS A 301 -2.26 -9.27 23.00
N GLY A 302 -1.20 -10.07 22.89
CA GLY A 302 -1.31 -11.48 22.51
C GLY A 302 -2.06 -12.33 23.54
N LEU A 303 -2.14 -13.63 23.30
CA LEU A 303 -2.70 -14.56 24.27
C LEU A 303 -1.95 -14.45 25.62
N PRO A 304 -2.64 -14.49 26.77
CA PRO A 304 -2.00 -14.53 28.07
C PRO A 304 -1.01 -15.70 28.12
N SER A 305 0.24 -15.47 28.54
CA SER A 305 1.24 -16.55 28.67
C SER A 305 0.70 -17.66 29.59
N GLU A 306 0.81 -18.91 29.13
CA GLU A 306 0.51 -20.13 29.90
C GLU A 306 1.30 -20.19 31.23
N ASP A 307 2.41 -19.46 31.34
CA ASP A 307 3.17 -19.35 32.60
C ASP A 307 2.35 -18.76 33.75
N LYS A 308 1.36 -17.90 33.45
CA LYS A 308 0.44 -17.37 34.47
C LYS A 308 -0.55 -18.43 34.98
N LYS A 309 -0.96 -19.38 34.13
CA LYS A 309 -1.77 -20.53 34.55
C LYS A 309 -0.95 -21.50 35.40
N ARG A 310 0.32 -21.75 35.03
CA ARG A 310 1.22 -22.60 35.84
C ARG A 310 1.50 -22.01 37.21
N LYS A 311 1.65 -20.69 37.34
CA LYS A 311 1.75 -20.03 38.66
C LYS A 311 0.49 -20.17 39.52
N ARG A 312 -0.71 -20.18 38.92
CA ARG A 312 -1.97 -20.45 39.63
C ARG A 312 -2.09 -21.91 40.10
N LEU A 313 -1.52 -22.85 39.36
CA LEU A 313 -1.44 -24.27 39.77
C LEU A 313 -0.38 -24.53 40.85
N ALA A 314 0.69 -23.74 40.88
CA ALA A 314 1.79 -23.88 41.84
C ALA A 314 1.43 -23.45 43.28
N THR A 315 0.28 -22.79 43.48
CA THR A 315 -0.19 -22.38 44.82
C THR A 315 -0.99 -23.47 45.55
N LEU A 316 -1.18 -24.65 44.95
CA LEU A 316 -1.82 -25.81 45.62
C LEU A 316 -0.76 -26.59 46.42
N ASP A 317 -0.62 -26.27 47.71
CA ASP A 317 0.17 -27.06 48.67
C ASP A 317 -0.77 -27.93 49.50
N ILE A 318 -1.08 -29.12 48.97
CA ILE A 318 -2.03 -30.11 49.54
C ILE A 318 -1.56 -30.58 50.93
N ASP A 319 -0.26 -30.59 51.17
CA ASP A 319 0.33 -31.05 52.43
C ASP A 319 0.23 -30.01 53.56
N LYS A 320 -0.15 -28.76 53.23
CA LYS A 320 -0.30 -27.65 54.21
C LYS A 320 -1.73 -27.11 54.33
N ASP A 321 -2.74 -27.84 53.86
CA ASP A 321 -4.16 -27.43 53.95
C ASP A 321 -4.45 -26.05 53.30
N GLN A 322 -3.61 -25.62 52.34
CA GLN A 322 -3.85 -24.42 51.54
C GLN A 322 -4.67 -24.80 50.30
N PHE A 323 -5.99 -24.91 50.50
CA PHE A 323 -6.94 -25.00 49.41
C PHE A 323 -7.10 -23.61 48.79
N GLY A 324 -6.91 -23.50 47.47
CA GLY A 324 -7.18 -22.25 46.78
C GLY A 324 -8.63 -21.83 46.97
N ASP A 325 -8.88 -20.57 47.33
CA ASP A 325 -10.22 -20.00 47.43
C ASP A 325 -10.89 -19.98 46.05
N TYR A 326 -11.69 -21.00 45.76
CA TYR A 326 -12.42 -21.16 44.49
C TYR A 326 -13.70 -20.31 44.41
N PHE A 327 -14.00 -19.46 45.41
CA PHE A 327 -15.28 -18.75 45.51
C PHE A 327 -15.20 -17.23 45.66
N ASP A 328 -14.01 -16.62 45.69
CA ASP A 328 -13.87 -15.16 45.73
C ASP A 328 -13.57 -14.60 44.32
N ASP A 329 -14.49 -14.86 43.39
CA ASP A 329 -14.55 -14.17 42.09
C ASP A 329 -15.67 -13.10 42.16
N ASP A 330 -15.62 -12.25 43.18
CA ASP A 330 -16.13 -10.89 43.03
C ASP A 330 -15.16 -10.15 42.10
N PHE A 331 -15.56 -10.06 40.84
CA PHE A 331 -14.96 -9.25 39.79
C PHE A 331 -15.08 -7.76 40.16
N VAL A 332 -14.37 -7.33 41.20
CA VAL A 332 -14.26 -5.90 41.55
C VAL A 332 -13.08 -5.28 40.80
N ASP A 333 -13.47 -4.45 39.85
CA ASP A 333 -12.66 -3.43 39.19
C ASP A 333 -11.64 -2.81 40.16
N SER A 334 -10.36 -3.14 39.96
CA SER A 334 -9.26 -2.58 40.74
C SER A 334 -8.41 -1.69 39.83
N GLY A 335 -8.57 -0.38 40.02
CA GLY A 335 -7.70 0.67 39.49
C GLY A 335 -6.25 0.54 39.96
N PRO A 336 -5.34 1.40 39.46
CA PRO A 336 -3.90 1.18 39.56
C PRO A 336 -3.43 1.38 41.00
N SER A 337 -2.72 0.39 41.55
CA SER A 337 -1.96 0.53 42.78
C SER A 337 -0.47 0.38 42.48
N ASP A 338 0.27 1.46 42.70
CA ASP A 338 1.72 1.50 42.70
C ASP A 338 2.25 0.78 43.95
N GLY A 339 3.13 -0.19 43.75
CA GLY A 339 3.84 -0.88 44.83
C GLY A 339 5.09 -1.59 44.30
N GLU A 340 6.26 -1.00 44.57
CA GLU A 340 7.58 -1.60 44.35
C GLU A 340 7.81 -2.79 45.29
N TYR A 341 8.23 -3.95 44.76
CA TYR A 341 9.15 -4.95 45.38
C TYR A 341 9.59 -5.98 44.30
N PRO A 342 10.73 -6.70 44.46
CA PRO A 342 11.67 -6.92 43.38
C PRO A 342 11.72 -8.37 42.89
N GLY A 343 12.12 -8.56 41.63
CA GLY A 343 12.63 -9.84 41.14
C GLY A 343 11.59 -10.80 40.58
N THR A 344 11.16 -10.58 39.34
CA THR A 344 10.67 -11.67 38.47
C THR A 344 10.99 -11.30 37.01
N PRO A 345 11.50 -12.22 36.17
CA PRO A 345 11.86 -11.91 34.79
C PRO A 345 10.64 -11.45 34.02
N GLY A 346 10.70 -10.23 33.48
CA GLY A 346 9.59 -9.64 32.74
C GLY A 346 9.29 -10.46 31.48
N THR A 347 8.00 -10.71 31.24
CA THR A 347 7.49 -10.87 29.87
C THR A 347 8.09 -9.76 29.01
N PRO A 348 8.44 -9.99 27.73
CA PRO A 348 9.01 -8.94 26.89
C PRO A 348 8.00 -7.80 26.86
N ARG A 349 8.26 -6.75 27.65
CA ARG A 349 7.58 -5.47 27.50
C ARG A 349 7.81 -5.14 26.04
N THR A 350 6.73 -4.99 25.27
CA THR A 350 6.79 -4.40 23.94
C THR A 350 7.74 -3.23 24.08
N PRO A 351 8.93 -3.25 23.44
CA PRO A 351 9.92 -2.24 23.70
C PRO A 351 9.21 -0.91 23.48
N SER A 352 9.31 0.00 24.44
CA SER A 352 9.04 1.41 24.19
C SER A 352 10.11 1.83 23.19
N ARG A 353 9.91 1.46 21.92
CA ARG A 353 10.67 1.95 20.79
C ARG A 353 10.28 3.40 20.77
N LYS A 354 11.16 4.26 21.29
CA LYS A 354 11.08 5.68 20.97
C LYS A 354 11.03 5.75 19.46
N ALA A 355 10.07 6.48 18.90
CA ALA A 355 10.11 6.88 17.51
C ALA A 355 11.55 7.34 17.22
N GLY A 356 12.25 6.55 16.42
CA GLY A 356 13.68 6.66 16.20
C GLY A 356 13.93 6.58 14.71
N ASP A 357 14.97 7.28 14.26
CA ASP A 357 15.29 7.55 12.85
C ASP A 357 15.58 6.31 11.98
N ILE A 358 15.53 5.09 12.53
CA ILE A 358 15.78 3.86 11.78
C ILE A 358 14.45 3.29 11.27
N VAL A 359 14.35 3.15 9.96
CA VAL A 359 13.25 2.45 9.29
C VAL A 359 13.41 0.95 9.57
N THR A 360 12.44 0.34 10.25
CA THR A 360 12.42 -1.12 10.43
C THR A 360 11.86 -1.78 9.18
N ILE A 361 12.04 -3.09 9.03
CA ILE A 361 11.51 -3.85 7.89
C ILE A 361 10.00 -3.60 7.75
N GLU A 362 9.25 -3.66 8.85
CA GLU A 362 7.80 -3.45 8.86
C GLU A 362 7.41 -2.03 8.43
N THR A 363 8.23 -1.04 8.80
CA THR A 363 8.02 0.34 8.33
C THR A 363 8.31 0.44 6.84
N ALA A 364 9.41 -0.15 6.36
CA ALA A 364 9.76 -0.15 4.94
C ALA A 364 8.65 -0.79 4.10
N GLU A 365 8.10 -1.93 4.55
CA GLU A 365 6.95 -2.58 3.91
C GLU A 365 5.69 -1.71 3.86
N SER A 366 5.57 -0.72 4.75
CA SER A 366 4.43 0.20 4.74
C SER A 366 4.56 1.31 3.67
N ILE A 367 5.78 1.60 3.21
CA ILE A 367 6.05 2.74 2.32
C ILE A 367 5.36 2.57 0.96
N PRO A 368 5.44 1.41 0.27
CA PRO A 368 4.66 1.15 -0.94
C PRO A 368 3.16 1.42 -0.80
N LEU A 369 2.56 1.00 0.33
CA LEU A 369 1.12 1.18 0.58
C LEU A 369 0.76 2.66 0.80
N ARG A 370 1.64 3.42 1.46
CA ARG A 370 1.49 4.87 1.60
C ARG A 370 1.57 5.58 0.24
N ILE A 371 2.53 5.18 -0.60
CA ILE A 371 2.71 5.74 -1.94
C ILE A 371 1.47 5.48 -2.81
N ARG A 372 0.96 4.24 -2.82
CA ARG A 372 -0.29 3.86 -3.51
C ARG A 372 -1.49 4.71 -3.08
N LEU A 373 -1.68 4.89 -1.77
CA LEU A 373 -2.72 5.77 -1.22
C LEU A 373 -2.58 7.22 -1.69
N MET A 374 -1.35 7.74 -1.75
CA MET A 374 -1.10 9.10 -2.26
C MET A 374 -1.43 9.19 -3.75
N GLY A 375 -1.05 8.19 -4.55
CA GLY A 375 -1.39 8.12 -5.98
C GLY A 375 -2.91 8.11 -6.22
N LEU A 376 -3.65 7.29 -5.47
CA LEU A 376 -5.11 7.26 -5.50
C LEU A 376 -5.73 8.64 -5.21
N LEU A 377 -5.25 9.31 -4.17
CA LEU A 377 -5.76 10.63 -3.79
C LEU A 377 -5.36 11.73 -4.79
N ALA A 378 -4.19 11.63 -5.42
CA ALA A 378 -3.81 12.52 -6.52
C ALA A 378 -4.75 12.38 -7.71
N ASP A 379 -5.10 11.15 -8.09
CA ASP A 379 -6.09 10.90 -9.14
C ASP A 379 -7.46 11.53 -8.81
N VAL A 380 -7.90 11.43 -7.56
CA VAL A 380 -9.13 12.11 -7.10
C VAL A 380 -8.97 13.63 -7.12
N ALA A 381 -7.83 14.18 -6.71
CA ALA A 381 -7.57 15.64 -6.74
C ALA A 381 -7.61 16.20 -8.17
N ILE A 382 -7.15 15.42 -9.16
CA ILE A 382 -7.20 15.77 -10.58
C ILE A 382 -8.63 15.70 -11.12
N CYS A 383 -9.38 14.64 -10.78
CA CYS A 383 -10.73 14.44 -11.31
C CYS A 383 -11.77 15.33 -10.62
N LEU A 384 -11.69 15.48 -9.30
CA LEU A 384 -12.70 16.10 -8.44
C LEU A 384 -12.08 17.14 -7.48
N PRO A 385 -11.46 18.22 -7.99
CA PRO A 385 -10.75 19.21 -7.18
C PRO A 385 -11.67 19.96 -6.20
N THR A 386 -12.96 20.12 -6.54
CA THR A 386 -13.95 20.80 -5.72
C THR A 386 -14.45 19.96 -4.54
N GLU A 387 -14.44 18.64 -4.67
CA GLU A 387 -14.94 17.68 -3.68
C GLU A 387 -13.86 17.24 -2.70
N PHE A 388 -12.60 17.25 -3.14
CA PHE A 388 -11.45 16.85 -2.31
C PHE A 388 -10.51 18.03 -2.04
N LYS A 389 -9.64 18.33 -3.00
CA LYS A 389 -8.62 19.38 -2.92
C LYS A 389 -8.03 19.63 -4.30
N GLU A 390 -7.60 20.86 -4.59
CA GLU A 390 -6.84 21.15 -5.81
C GLU A 390 -5.53 20.35 -5.85
N HIS A 391 -5.21 19.78 -7.02
CA HIS A 391 -4.04 18.92 -7.21
C HIS A 391 -2.71 19.55 -6.79
N HIS A 392 -2.49 20.82 -7.14
CA HIS A 392 -1.28 21.54 -6.76
C HIS A 392 -1.14 21.66 -5.24
N ASP A 393 -2.21 22.09 -4.55
CA ASP A 393 -2.20 22.23 -3.10
C ASP A 393 -2.09 20.88 -2.39
N TYR A 394 -2.70 19.83 -2.96
CA TYR A 394 -2.57 18.46 -2.47
C TYR A 394 -1.10 17.99 -2.55
N THR A 395 -0.49 18.15 -3.73
CA THR A 395 0.92 17.78 -3.98
C THR A 395 1.85 18.55 -3.04
N SER A 396 1.66 19.86 -2.90
CA SER A 396 2.44 20.71 -1.98
C SER A 396 2.32 20.25 -0.52
N GLU A 397 1.13 19.91 -0.05
CA GLU A 397 0.92 19.42 1.32
C GLU A 397 1.57 18.05 1.55
N VAL A 398 1.46 17.12 0.59
CA VAL A 398 2.14 15.81 0.64
C VAL A 398 3.65 15.99 0.70
N CYS A 399 4.22 16.80 -0.19
CA CYS A 399 5.66 17.10 -0.19
C CYS A 399 6.10 17.76 1.13
N GLY A 400 5.30 18.67 1.67
CA GLY A 400 5.56 19.32 2.97
C GLY A 400 5.57 18.34 4.13
N LEU A 401 4.67 17.35 4.16
CA LEU A 401 4.64 16.29 5.18
C LEU A 401 5.77 15.27 4.98
N LEU A 402 6.10 14.93 3.74
CA LEU A 402 7.21 14.04 3.41
C LEU A 402 8.55 14.64 3.84
N LYS A 403 8.76 15.95 3.67
CA LYS A 403 9.96 16.65 4.17
C LYS A 403 10.10 16.62 5.68
N GLN A 404 9.00 16.47 6.43
CA GLN A 404 9.02 16.33 7.89
C GLN A 404 9.38 14.93 8.36
N GLN A 405 9.39 13.94 7.46
CA GLN A 405 9.75 12.57 7.82
C GLN A 405 11.26 12.43 8.04
N PRO A 406 11.68 11.42 8.85
CA PRO A 406 13.08 11.08 9.00
C PRO A 406 13.75 10.84 7.65
N LEU A 407 15.03 11.20 7.52
CA LEU A 407 15.77 11.12 6.26
C LEU A 407 15.78 9.70 5.65
N THR A 408 15.84 8.66 6.49
CA THR A 408 15.76 7.26 6.07
C THR A 408 14.41 6.91 5.46
N PHE A 409 13.30 7.42 6.01
CA PHE A 409 11.97 7.25 5.44
C PHE A 409 11.89 7.95 4.08
N PHE A 410 12.43 9.18 3.98
CA PHE A 410 12.49 9.93 2.74
C PHE A 410 13.26 9.17 1.65
N GLN A 411 14.42 8.59 2.00
CA GLN A 411 15.22 7.77 1.09
C GLN A 411 14.40 6.61 0.51
N HIS A 412 13.82 5.77 1.38
CA HIS A 412 13.02 4.64 0.94
C HIS A 412 11.81 5.08 0.09
N PHE A 413 11.15 6.17 0.48
CA PHE A 413 10.05 6.73 -0.29
C PHE A 413 10.47 7.12 -1.71
N VAL A 414 11.56 7.88 -1.85
CA VAL A 414 12.06 8.33 -3.17
C VAL A 414 12.54 7.16 -4.03
N SER A 415 13.15 6.13 -3.42
CA SER A 415 13.54 4.91 -4.13
C SER A 415 12.33 4.14 -4.67
N ASP A 416 11.25 4.04 -3.90
CA ASP A 416 10.09 3.21 -4.26
C ASP A 416 9.02 3.97 -5.09
N MET A 417 9.02 5.31 -5.07
CA MET A 417 7.91 6.09 -5.65
C MET A 417 7.67 5.82 -7.13
N GLY A 418 8.73 5.60 -7.91
CA GLY A 418 8.62 5.33 -9.35
C GLY A 418 7.98 3.99 -9.71
N ALA A 419 7.96 3.02 -8.78
CA ALA A 419 7.33 1.72 -8.99
C ALA A 419 5.81 1.75 -8.73
N HIS A 420 5.33 2.73 -7.96
CA HIS A 420 3.96 2.74 -7.44
C HIS A 420 3.13 3.96 -7.86
N LEU A 421 3.77 5.07 -8.25
CA LEU A 421 3.07 6.25 -8.73
C LEU A 421 2.87 6.20 -10.25
N ASN A 422 1.80 6.85 -10.70
CA ASN A 422 1.71 7.18 -12.11
C ASN A 422 2.82 8.20 -12.47
N GLY A 423 3.33 8.14 -13.70
CA GLY A 423 4.47 8.96 -14.10
C GLY A 423 4.20 10.47 -14.07
N HIS A 424 2.94 10.92 -14.04
CA HIS A 424 2.60 12.35 -13.95
C HIS A 424 2.74 12.86 -12.51
N PHE A 425 2.09 12.20 -11.56
CA PHE A 425 2.12 12.60 -10.15
C PHE A 425 3.53 12.45 -9.56
N GLU A 426 4.29 11.42 -9.97
CA GLU A 426 5.70 11.30 -9.62
C GLU A 426 6.49 12.56 -10.01
N ARG A 427 6.31 13.03 -11.25
CA ARG A 427 6.97 14.25 -11.76
C ARG A 427 6.53 15.50 -11.02
N ASP A 428 5.24 15.64 -10.73
CA ASP A 428 4.72 16.80 -9.99
C ASP A 428 5.28 16.84 -8.56
N MET A 429 5.38 15.69 -7.89
CA MET A 429 6.00 15.59 -6.57
C MET A 429 7.49 15.94 -6.62
N LEU A 430 8.23 15.38 -7.58
CA LEU A 430 9.67 15.65 -7.73
C LEU A 430 9.93 17.13 -8.07
N ALA A 431 9.14 17.74 -8.96
CA ALA A 431 9.19 19.18 -9.24
C ALA A 431 8.95 20.00 -7.98
N THR A 432 7.86 19.72 -7.27
CA THR A 432 7.51 20.44 -6.04
C THR A 432 8.60 20.29 -4.97
N LEU A 433 9.18 19.09 -4.82
CA LEU A 433 10.29 18.87 -3.88
C LEU A 433 11.55 19.65 -4.28
N LEU A 434 11.92 19.63 -5.57
CA LEU A 434 13.04 20.39 -6.11
C LEU A 434 12.84 21.90 -5.87
N ASP A 435 11.68 22.45 -6.21
CA ASP A 435 11.37 23.88 -6.01
C ASP A 435 11.51 24.30 -4.55
N THR A 436 11.16 23.41 -3.61
CA THR A 436 11.28 23.71 -2.17
C THR A 436 12.70 23.52 -1.62
N LEU A 437 13.59 22.85 -2.35
CA LEU A 437 14.93 22.49 -1.89
C LEU A 437 16.02 23.26 -2.63
N LEU A 438 15.84 23.62 -3.89
CA LEU A 438 16.83 24.34 -4.70
C LEU A 438 16.95 25.80 -4.27
N PRO A 439 18.13 26.42 -4.43
CA PRO A 439 18.39 27.80 -4.07
C PRO A 439 17.76 28.73 -5.10
N SER A 440 17.43 29.97 -4.73
CA SER A 440 16.69 30.90 -5.61
C SER A 440 17.43 31.34 -6.88
N ASP A 441 18.74 31.13 -6.93
CA ASP A 441 19.65 31.48 -8.02
C ASP A 441 19.97 30.30 -8.96
N TYR A 442 19.26 29.18 -8.81
CA TYR A 442 19.38 28.07 -9.75
C TYR A 442 18.86 28.44 -11.14
N VAL A 443 19.42 27.81 -12.17
CA VAL A 443 18.97 28.00 -13.56
C VAL A 443 17.63 27.31 -13.74
N ASP A 444 16.58 28.07 -14.07
CA ASP A 444 15.26 27.51 -14.34
C ASP A 444 15.33 26.59 -15.58
N PRO A 445 14.84 25.34 -15.51
CA PRO A 445 14.75 24.43 -16.65
C PRO A 445 14.13 25.04 -17.91
N ARG A 446 13.22 26.01 -17.77
CA ARG A 446 12.58 26.73 -18.88
C ARG A 446 13.56 27.58 -19.69
N GLU A 447 14.70 27.95 -19.13
CA GLU A 447 15.78 28.64 -19.84
C GLU A 447 16.55 27.70 -20.77
N VAL A 448 16.61 26.40 -20.43
CA VAL A 448 17.32 25.37 -21.21
C VAL A 448 16.39 24.71 -22.22
N VAL A 449 15.16 24.41 -21.81
CA VAL A 449 14.11 23.84 -22.66
C VAL A 449 12.88 24.75 -22.60
N PRO A 450 12.79 25.74 -23.52
CA PRO A 450 11.61 26.57 -23.69
C PRO A 450 10.37 25.69 -23.91
N ASP A 451 9.22 26.08 -23.37
CA ASP A 451 7.93 25.38 -23.44
C ASP A 451 7.75 24.16 -22.51
N SER A 452 8.61 24.00 -21.50
CA SER A 452 8.41 22.98 -20.47
C SER A 452 7.35 23.41 -19.42
N SER A 453 6.21 22.72 -19.43
CA SER A 453 5.13 22.88 -18.46
C SER A 453 5.23 21.97 -17.24
N SER A 454 6.11 20.98 -17.27
CA SER A 454 6.30 19.96 -16.22
C SER A 454 7.78 19.67 -15.99
N LEU A 455 8.11 18.85 -14.99
CA LEU A 455 9.48 18.41 -14.72
C LEU A 455 10.12 17.80 -15.97
N VAL A 456 11.19 18.44 -16.46
CA VAL A 456 11.99 17.93 -17.56
C VAL A 456 13.17 17.16 -16.98
N VAL A 457 13.29 15.89 -17.36
CA VAL A 457 14.41 15.03 -16.97
C VAL A 457 15.18 14.65 -18.23
N ASN A 458 16.23 15.41 -18.54
CA ASN A 458 17.18 15.11 -19.60
C ASN A 458 18.60 15.48 -19.13
N ALA A 459 19.62 15.05 -19.87
CA ALA A 459 21.01 15.25 -19.47
C ALA A 459 21.39 16.73 -19.33
N ASP A 460 20.95 17.57 -20.28
CA ASP A 460 21.21 19.02 -20.27
C ASP A 460 20.62 19.72 -19.04
N VAL A 461 19.35 19.48 -18.74
CA VAL A 461 18.64 20.07 -17.59
C VAL A 461 19.26 19.57 -16.29
N LEU A 462 19.59 18.28 -16.18
CA LEU A 462 20.28 17.78 -14.99
C LEU A 462 21.64 18.43 -14.81
N ALA A 463 22.46 18.51 -15.86
CA ALA A 463 23.81 19.08 -15.80
C ALA A 463 23.82 20.59 -15.53
N LYS A 464 22.85 21.35 -16.07
CA LYS A 464 22.83 22.82 -16.00
C LYS A 464 21.99 23.36 -14.85
N CYS A 465 20.84 22.74 -14.55
CA CYS A 465 19.84 23.30 -13.64
C CYS A 465 19.85 22.66 -12.25
N TYR A 466 20.24 21.38 -12.14
CA TYR A 466 19.97 20.61 -10.92
C TYR A 466 21.23 20.06 -10.23
N LEU A 467 22.02 19.23 -10.92
CA LEU A 467 23.21 18.56 -10.36
C LEU A 467 24.22 19.52 -9.69
N PRO A 468 24.55 20.70 -10.26
CA PRO A 468 25.57 21.60 -9.71
C PRO A 468 25.19 22.28 -8.39
N HIS A 469 23.94 22.19 -7.96
CA HIS A 469 23.42 23.03 -6.88
C HIS A 469 23.40 22.34 -5.52
N HIS A 470 23.50 23.18 -4.48
CA HIS A 470 23.25 22.81 -3.08
C HIS A 470 21.81 23.13 -2.69
N ALA A 471 21.34 22.65 -1.53
CA ALA A 471 20.02 23.03 -1.04
C ALA A 471 19.97 24.51 -0.59
N ASN A 472 18.79 25.14 -0.62
CA ASN A 472 18.60 26.55 -0.30
C ASN A 472 19.04 26.94 1.11
N ASN A 473 18.98 26.01 2.06
CA ASN A 473 19.40 26.22 3.44
C ASN A 473 20.68 25.45 3.81
N VAL A 474 21.17 25.72 5.03
CA VAL A 474 22.40 25.13 5.57
C VAL A 474 22.14 23.84 6.36
N ASP A 475 20.91 23.32 6.38
CA ASP A 475 20.61 22.05 7.05
C ASP A 475 21.22 20.89 6.24
N PRO A 476 22.08 20.05 6.86
CA PRO A 476 22.60 18.86 6.20
C PRO A 476 21.50 17.92 5.69
N GLU A 477 20.36 17.82 6.38
CA GLU A 477 19.27 16.94 5.93
C GLU A 477 18.68 17.39 4.58
N ASP A 478 18.52 18.69 4.34
CA ASP A 478 17.94 19.16 3.08
C ASP A 478 18.90 19.01 1.91
N ASN A 479 20.21 19.13 2.17
CA ASN A 479 21.22 18.78 1.17
C ASN A 479 21.25 17.27 0.88
N ALA A 480 21.02 16.43 1.89
CA ALA A 480 20.88 14.98 1.71
C ALA A 480 19.60 14.62 0.93
N ARG A 481 18.45 15.24 1.24
CA ARG A 481 17.19 15.05 0.49
C ARG A 481 17.34 15.46 -0.97
N LEU A 482 17.98 16.60 -1.23
CA LEU A 482 18.30 17.03 -2.59
C LEU A 482 19.18 16.00 -3.30
N ALA A 483 20.26 15.52 -2.67
CA ALA A 483 21.14 14.52 -3.25
C ALA A 483 20.39 13.21 -3.60
N LEU A 484 19.48 12.74 -2.74
CA LEU A 484 18.65 11.56 -2.99
C LEU A 484 17.67 11.75 -4.15
N ILE A 485 17.07 12.94 -4.30
CA ILE A 485 16.24 13.26 -5.45
C ILE A 485 17.07 13.26 -6.73
N LEU A 486 18.25 13.89 -6.72
CA LEU A 486 19.14 13.93 -7.89
C LEU A 486 19.62 12.52 -8.29
N GLU A 487 19.89 11.67 -7.32
CA GLU A 487 20.20 10.25 -7.53
C GLU A 487 19.04 9.51 -8.20
N ASN A 488 17.79 9.77 -7.79
CA ASN A 488 16.64 9.16 -8.44
C ASN A 488 16.44 9.69 -9.88
N LEU A 489 16.63 10.99 -10.09
CA LEU A 489 16.46 11.61 -11.41
C LEU A 489 17.50 11.13 -12.42
N ILE A 490 18.75 10.90 -12.00
CA ILE A 490 19.79 10.43 -12.92
C ILE A 490 19.51 9.01 -13.40
N GLN A 491 18.88 8.17 -12.56
CA GLN A 491 18.45 6.82 -12.93
C GLN A 491 17.33 6.82 -13.98
N LYS A 492 16.64 7.96 -14.19
CA LYS A 492 15.60 8.11 -15.22
C LYS A 492 16.14 8.50 -16.59
N LEU A 493 17.42 8.85 -16.71
CA LEU A 493 18.05 9.13 -18.01
C LEU A 493 18.23 7.83 -18.81
N SER A 494 18.14 7.95 -20.14
CA SER A 494 18.52 6.84 -21.01
C SER A 494 20.04 6.63 -21.01
N VAL A 495 20.49 5.38 -21.15
CA VAL A 495 21.92 5.05 -21.23
C VAL A 495 22.62 5.85 -22.34
N LYS A 496 21.92 6.07 -23.47
CA LYS A 496 22.44 6.86 -24.60
C LYS A 496 22.70 8.31 -24.19
N ASP A 497 21.78 8.94 -23.47
CA ASP A 497 21.93 10.32 -23.03
C ASP A 497 23.08 10.45 -22.03
N ILE A 498 23.23 9.48 -21.13
CA ILE A 498 24.35 9.44 -20.17
C ILE A 498 25.69 9.33 -20.90
N ARG A 499 25.81 8.48 -21.92
CA ARG A 499 27.03 8.33 -22.72
C ARG A 499 27.41 9.63 -23.44
N VAL A 500 26.45 10.24 -24.13
CA VAL A 500 26.68 11.47 -24.90
C VAL A 500 27.11 12.62 -24.00
N SER A 501 26.47 12.76 -22.84
CA SER A 501 26.72 13.88 -21.90
C SER A 501 27.59 13.50 -20.71
N ARG A 502 28.34 12.39 -20.77
CA ARG A 502 29.06 11.82 -19.61
C ARG A 502 29.95 12.84 -18.90
N LEU A 503 30.80 13.55 -19.66
CA LEU A 503 31.76 14.50 -19.09
C LEU A 503 31.05 15.70 -18.42
N GLU A 504 29.99 16.20 -19.06
CA GLU A 504 29.19 17.31 -18.53
C GLU A 504 28.46 16.90 -17.24
N LEU A 505 27.84 15.72 -17.24
CA LEU A 505 27.16 15.15 -16.08
C LEU A 505 28.13 14.89 -14.92
N MET A 506 29.30 14.32 -15.18
CA MET A 506 30.33 14.10 -14.16
C MET A 506 30.79 15.41 -13.54
N THR A 507 31.14 16.39 -14.38
CA THR A 507 31.62 17.70 -13.91
C THR A 507 30.56 18.44 -13.08
N ALA A 508 29.29 18.40 -13.55
CA ALA A 508 28.17 18.98 -12.83
C ALA A 508 27.91 18.28 -11.49
N ALA A 509 27.99 16.94 -11.46
CA ALA A 509 27.81 16.16 -10.25
C ALA A 509 28.91 16.43 -9.22
N GLU A 510 30.18 16.43 -9.62
CA GLU A 510 31.33 16.75 -8.75
C GLU A 510 31.19 18.15 -8.13
N LYS A 511 30.92 19.17 -8.98
CA LYS A 511 30.66 20.54 -8.53
C LYS A 511 29.52 20.60 -7.53
N GLY A 512 28.44 19.86 -7.77
CA GLY A 512 27.30 19.78 -6.87
C GLY A 512 27.61 19.12 -5.53
N ILE A 513 28.39 18.04 -5.54
CA ILE A 513 28.81 17.34 -4.33
C ILE A 513 29.63 18.29 -3.45
N GLU A 514 30.60 18.99 -4.04
CA GLU A 514 31.40 19.99 -3.34
C GLU A 514 30.54 21.13 -2.78
N ALA A 515 29.60 21.66 -3.58
CA ALA A 515 28.70 22.72 -3.18
C ALA A 515 27.82 22.32 -1.98
N ARG A 516 27.24 21.11 -2.02
CA ARG A 516 26.41 20.55 -0.93
C ARG A 516 27.24 20.34 0.35
N GLN A 517 28.44 19.77 0.23
CA GLN A 517 29.36 19.59 1.36
C GLN A 517 29.80 20.92 1.98
N ALA A 518 30.10 21.92 1.16
CA ALA A 518 30.46 23.26 1.62
C ALA A 518 29.30 23.92 2.37
N ARG A 519 28.07 23.84 1.83
CA ARG A 519 26.86 24.43 2.43
C ARG A 519 26.54 23.81 3.79
N ALA A 520 26.64 22.48 3.91
CA ALA A 520 26.36 21.75 5.15
C ALA A 520 27.37 22.05 6.29
N LYS A 521 28.58 22.54 5.98
CA LYS A 521 29.59 22.93 6.99
C LYS A 521 29.29 24.27 7.67
N VAL A 522 28.42 25.11 7.10
CA VAL A 522 28.17 26.49 7.57
C VAL A 522 27.36 26.55 8.88
N ARG A 523 26.71 25.45 9.30
CA ARG A 523 25.94 25.35 10.55
C ARG A 523 26.85 25.40 11.80
N ARG A 524 27.43 26.57 12.09
CA ARG A 524 28.21 26.85 13.30
C ARG A 524 27.29 27.00 14.52
N ALA A 525 27.30 25.98 15.37
CA ALA A 525 27.32 25.99 16.85
C ALA A 525 26.61 27.14 17.62
N TYR A 526 25.49 27.68 17.14
CA TYR A 526 24.72 28.66 17.90
C TYR A 526 23.47 28.01 18.49
N ARG A 527 23.58 27.40 19.69
CA ARG A 527 22.51 27.38 20.71
C ARG A 527 22.90 26.68 22.01
N LYS A 528 22.52 27.30 23.13
CA LYS A 528 22.54 26.78 24.51
C LYS A 528 21.55 25.61 24.66
N SER A 529 21.78 24.48 24.01
CA SER A 529 20.96 23.27 24.15
C SER A 529 21.49 22.38 25.28
N LYS A 530 20.61 21.58 25.90
CA LYS A 530 21.01 20.56 26.87
C LYS A 530 21.95 19.55 26.18
N LYS A 531 22.97 19.07 26.88
CA LYS A 531 24.02 18.17 26.34
C LYS A 531 23.45 16.94 25.58
N SER A 532 22.31 16.40 26.00
CA SER A 532 21.63 15.27 25.34
C SER A 532 21.00 15.62 23.99
N GLN A 533 20.33 16.77 23.89
CA GLN A 533 19.75 17.28 22.65
C GLN A 533 20.85 17.67 21.66
N GLN A 534 21.94 18.27 22.16
CA GLN A 534 23.10 18.58 21.33
C GLN A 534 23.73 17.31 20.72
N LYS A 535 23.88 16.24 21.50
CA LYS A 535 24.39 14.95 20.99
C LYS A 535 23.48 14.36 19.90
N ALA A 536 22.16 14.37 20.12
CA ALA A 536 21.21 13.88 19.12
C ALA A 536 21.28 14.67 17.81
N LEU A 537 21.39 16.01 17.89
CA LEU A 537 21.56 16.86 16.72
C LEU A 537 22.84 16.56 15.94
N TYR A 538 23.97 16.37 16.62
CA TYR A 538 25.22 15.98 15.95
C TYR A 538 25.08 14.62 15.24
N THR A 539 24.53 13.61 15.92
CA THR A 539 24.32 12.29 15.31
C THR A 539 23.42 12.35 14.07
N ARG A 540 22.35 13.15 14.12
CA ARG A 540 21.45 13.40 12.99
C ARG A 540 22.15 14.10 11.83
N ASP A 541 22.89 15.17 12.13
CA ASP A 541 23.61 15.95 11.11
C ASP A 541 24.74 15.12 10.48
N ASP A 542 25.42 14.26 11.25
CA ASP A 542 26.47 13.37 10.75
C ASP A 542 25.89 12.26 9.86
N HIS A 543 24.76 11.66 10.26
CA HIS A 543 24.02 10.73 9.42
C HIS A 543 23.57 11.37 8.11
N ALA A 544 23.06 12.61 8.15
CA ALA A 544 22.66 13.33 6.94
C ALA A 544 23.84 13.62 6.00
N LYS A 545 24.99 14.02 6.53
CA LYS A 545 26.21 14.21 5.71
C LYS A 545 26.67 12.91 5.08
N GLU A 546 26.65 11.82 5.83
CA GLU A 546 27.02 10.50 5.32
C GLU A 546 26.09 10.07 4.17
N MET A 547 24.78 10.18 4.39
CA MET A 547 23.77 9.88 3.36
C MET A 547 23.95 10.72 2.10
N MET A 548 24.22 12.01 2.25
CA MET A 548 24.49 12.94 1.16
C MET A 548 25.77 12.55 0.38
N ASN A 549 26.85 12.17 1.08
CA ASN A 549 28.10 11.74 0.46
C ASN A 549 27.91 10.44 -0.32
N LEU A 550 27.29 9.44 0.30
CA LEU A 550 27.01 8.15 -0.34
C LEU A 550 26.08 8.31 -1.57
N ALA A 551 25.09 9.20 -1.52
CA ALA A 551 24.27 9.53 -2.68
C ALA A 551 25.10 10.17 -3.81
N GLY A 552 26.01 11.07 -3.47
CA GLY A 552 26.97 11.64 -4.41
C GLY A 552 27.87 10.60 -5.08
N GLU A 553 28.43 9.68 -4.29
CA GLU A 553 29.25 8.58 -4.80
C GLU A 553 28.46 7.66 -5.73
N ARG A 554 27.21 7.32 -5.38
CA ARG A 554 26.33 6.52 -6.24
C ARG A 554 25.98 7.22 -7.55
N ILE A 555 25.77 8.54 -7.53
CA ILE A 555 25.56 9.34 -8.75
C ILE A 555 26.78 9.23 -9.67
N LEU A 556 27.99 9.45 -9.15
CA LEU A 556 29.22 9.38 -9.93
C LEU A 556 29.44 7.97 -10.50
N LEU A 557 29.28 6.94 -9.67
CA LEU A 557 29.41 5.55 -10.07
C LEU A 557 28.37 5.16 -11.14
N TYR A 558 27.14 5.66 -11.03
CA TYR A 558 26.10 5.41 -12.03
C TYR A 558 26.43 6.06 -13.38
N ILE A 559 26.90 7.31 -13.39
CA ILE A 559 27.34 8.00 -14.62
C ILE A 559 28.51 7.25 -15.25
N ASP A 560 29.47 6.82 -14.44
CA ASP A 560 30.66 6.10 -14.92
C ASP A 560 30.29 4.75 -15.53
N ALA A 561 29.49 3.95 -14.82
CA ALA A 561 29.06 2.62 -15.26
C ALA A 561 28.17 2.66 -16.51
N MET A 562 27.20 3.58 -16.58
CA MET A 562 26.29 3.68 -17.73
C MET A 562 26.95 4.41 -18.92
N GLY A 563 27.90 5.30 -18.63
CA GLY A 563 28.66 6.08 -19.61
C GLY A 563 29.83 5.33 -20.26
N ALA A 564 30.18 4.14 -19.76
CA ALA A 564 31.18 3.29 -20.39
C ALA A 564 30.66 2.76 -21.75
N GLU A 565 31.51 2.84 -22.77
CA GLU A 565 31.29 2.10 -24.02
C GLU A 565 31.35 0.60 -23.71
N PRO A 566 30.52 -0.24 -24.35
CA PRO A 566 30.71 -1.68 -24.25
C PRO A 566 32.12 -1.98 -24.74
N GLU A 567 32.89 -2.79 -23.98
CA GLU A 567 34.15 -3.30 -24.50
C GLU A 567 33.87 -3.90 -25.87
N ASP A 568 34.55 -3.37 -26.90
CA ASP A 568 34.50 -3.94 -28.24
C ASP A 568 34.82 -5.42 -28.09
N ASP A 569 33.82 -6.27 -28.37
CA ASP A 569 34.00 -7.71 -28.43
C ASP A 569 35.13 -7.96 -29.44
N PRO A 570 36.33 -8.40 -29.01
CA PRO A 570 37.46 -8.57 -29.92
C PRO A 570 37.18 -9.63 -30.99
N ASP A 571 36.09 -10.40 -30.87
CA ASP A 571 35.66 -11.38 -31.86
C ASP A 571 34.80 -10.79 -33.01
N ARG A 572 34.46 -9.48 -32.97
CA ARG A 572 33.68 -8.83 -34.05
C ARG A 572 34.50 -8.42 -35.27
N GLU A 573 35.83 -8.42 -35.19
CA GLU A 573 36.72 -8.14 -36.32
C GLU A 573 37.16 -9.40 -37.11
N MET A 574 36.66 -10.59 -36.77
CA MET A 574 37.00 -11.84 -37.48
C MET A 574 35.96 -12.29 -38.51
N THR A 575 34.97 -11.47 -38.83
CA THR A 575 34.03 -11.73 -39.91
C THR A 575 33.92 -10.54 -40.85
N ASP A 576 34.97 -10.31 -41.62
CA ASP A 576 34.91 -9.63 -42.92
C ASP A 576 35.77 -10.38 -43.95
#